data_AF-A0A948UAY1-F1
#
_entry.id   AF-A0A948UAY1-F1
#
_cell.length_a   1.000
_cell.length_b   1.000
_cell.length_c   1.000
_cell.angle_alpha   90.00
_cell.angle_beta   90.00
_cell.angle_gamma   90.00
#
_symmetry.space_group_name_H-M   'P 1'
#
loop_
_entity.id
_entity.type
_entity.pdbx_description
1 polymer ?
#
loop_
_entity_poly.entity_id
_entity_poly.type
_entity_poly.pdbx_seq_one_letter_code
_entity_poly.pdbx_strand_id
1 'polypeptide(L)'
;VNLWVPFSNISPESTGGIAIAAGSHHQGEREHVVTDRLPFNFGGGKIKMAGIPLDRIPEPWLSAEFHPGDVLLFKPYTVHAGLPNRTENKLRLSLDTRFQAVSTPRGHYATHTTREHKTLITAQGDWTDETRVKAD
;
A
#
# COMPACT_ATOMS: atom_id res chain seq x y z
N VAL A 1 -9.78 2.91 7.67
CA VAL A 1 -10.13 2.86 6.23
C VAL A 1 -8.91 3.30 5.44
N ASN A 2 -8.64 2.64 4.32
CA ASN A 2 -7.61 3.06 3.37
C ASN A 2 -8.24 4.00 2.35
N LEU A 3 -7.50 5.02 1.96
CA LEU A 3 -7.87 6.00 0.95
C LEU A 3 -6.79 6.02 -0.13
N TRP A 4 -7.20 5.99 -1.39
CA TRP A 4 -6.33 6.13 -2.56
C TRP A 4 -6.90 7.20 -3.50
N VAL A 5 -6.05 8.10 -3.99
CA VAL A 5 -6.41 9.24 -4.86
C VAL A 5 -5.53 9.25 -6.12
N PRO A 6 -6.12 9.35 -7.32
CA PRO A 6 -5.40 9.63 -8.56
C PRO A 6 -5.04 11.12 -8.67
N PHE A 7 -3.83 11.42 -9.13
CA PHE A 7 -3.42 12.79 -9.53
C PHE A 7 -3.25 12.94 -11.04
N SER A 8 -3.47 11.88 -11.79
CA SER A 8 -3.53 11.86 -13.25
C SER A 8 -4.74 11.03 -13.70
N ASN A 9 -5.13 11.15 -14.97
CA ASN A 9 -6.06 10.16 -15.55
C ASN A 9 -5.39 8.79 -15.55
N ILE A 10 -6.08 7.78 -15.04
CA ILE A 10 -5.55 6.43 -14.86
C ILE A 10 -6.55 5.43 -15.43
N SER A 11 -6.10 4.71 -16.46
CA SER A 11 -6.81 3.60 -17.06
C SER A 11 -6.15 2.27 -16.68
N PRO A 12 -6.92 1.27 -16.18
CA PRO A 12 -6.42 -0.06 -15.81
C PRO A 12 -5.67 -0.76 -16.94
N GLU A 13 -6.12 -0.56 -18.18
CA GLU A 13 -5.58 -1.23 -19.37
C GLU A 13 -4.25 -0.62 -19.85
N SER A 14 -3.96 0.64 -19.51
CA SER A 14 -2.78 1.35 -20.01
C SER A 14 -1.84 1.80 -18.89
N THR A 15 -2.18 2.87 -18.18
CA THR A 15 -1.39 3.44 -17.07
C THR A 15 -1.44 2.59 -15.80
N GLY A 16 -2.24 1.53 -15.79
CA GLY A 16 -2.45 0.64 -14.65
C GLY A 16 -3.40 1.28 -13.64
N GLY A 17 -3.06 1.23 -12.36
CA GLY A 17 -3.93 1.70 -11.29
C GLY A 17 -3.88 0.76 -10.11
N ILE A 18 -5.00 0.61 -9.43
CA ILE A 18 -5.19 -0.31 -8.32
C ILE A 18 -6.32 -1.28 -8.64
N ALA A 19 -6.10 -2.57 -8.37
CA ALA A 19 -7.11 -3.61 -8.44
C ALA A 19 -7.49 -4.06 -7.02
N ILE A 20 -8.77 -4.31 -6.81
CA ILE A 20 -9.37 -4.75 -5.55
C ILE A 20 -9.96 -6.15 -5.75
N ALA A 21 -9.62 -7.09 -4.87
CA ALA A 21 -10.32 -8.36 -4.78
C ALA A 21 -11.63 -8.15 -4.02
N ALA A 22 -12.75 -8.08 -4.73
CA ALA A 22 -14.02 -7.61 -4.18
C ALA A 22 -14.56 -8.54 -3.08
N GLY A 23 -14.91 -7.98 -1.92
CA GLY A 23 -15.40 -8.75 -0.77
C GLY A 23 -14.32 -9.43 0.08
N SER A 24 -13.05 -9.38 -0.33
CA SER A 24 -11.94 -10.08 0.35
C SER A 24 -11.74 -9.71 1.82
N HIS A 25 -12.18 -8.51 2.22
CA HIS A 25 -12.08 -7.97 3.58
C HIS A 25 -12.91 -8.70 4.64
N HIS A 26 -13.80 -9.61 4.24
CA HIS A 26 -14.58 -10.42 5.18
C HIS A 26 -13.80 -11.60 5.77
N GLN A 27 -12.59 -11.89 5.25
CA GLN A 27 -11.80 -13.06 5.66
C GLN A 27 -10.69 -12.73 6.69
N GLY A 28 -10.62 -11.48 7.16
CA GLY A 28 -9.54 -11.04 8.05
C GLY A 28 -8.17 -11.04 7.38
N GLU A 29 -7.12 -11.16 8.20
CA GLU A 29 -5.75 -11.23 7.71
C GLU A 29 -5.49 -12.53 6.95
N ARG A 30 -4.73 -12.43 5.85
CA ARG A 30 -4.32 -13.58 5.04
C ARG A 30 -2.81 -13.73 5.08
N GLU A 31 -2.35 -14.96 4.96
CA GLU A 31 -0.93 -15.27 4.94
C GLU A 31 -0.23 -14.57 3.76
N HIS A 32 0.80 -13.79 4.07
CA HIS A 32 1.70 -13.21 3.09
C HIS A 32 2.97 -14.05 3.03
N VAL A 33 3.29 -14.55 1.84
CA VAL A 33 4.46 -15.40 1.61
C VAL A 33 5.53 -14.56 0.91
N VAL A 34 6.76 -14.67 1.41
CA VAL A 34 7.94 -14.03 0.79
C VAL A 34 8.08 -14.51 -0.66
N THR A 35 8.21 -13.57 -1.59
CA THR A 35 8.26 -13.88 -3.02
C THR A 35 9.37 -13.12 -3.73
N ASP A 36 10.01 -13.78 -4.69
CA ASP A 36 10.98 -13.15 -5.59
C ASP A 36 10.29 -12.36 -6.74
N ARG A 37 8.96 -12.43 -6.84
CA ARG A 37 8.16 -11.75 -7.87
C ARG A 37 7.90 -10.27 -7.60
N LEU A 38 8.21 -9.80 -6.40
CA LEU A 38 8.10 -8.41 -5.99
C LEU A 38 9.50 -7.88 -5.60
N PRO A 39 10.46 -7.84 -6.55
CA PRO A 39 11.79 -7.33 -6.24
C PRO A 39 11.67 -5.84 -5.95
N PHE A 40 11.87 -5.44 -4.70
CA PHE A 40 12.03 -4.04 -4.32
C PHE A 40 13.52 -3.79 -4.09
N ASN A 41 14.07 -2.83 -4.83
CA ASN A 41 15.49 -2.49 -4.76
C ASN A 41 15.64 -1.18 -3.99
N PHE A 42 16.10 -1.27 -2.74
CA PHE A 42 16.39 -0.09 -1.92
C PHE A 42 17.90 -0.05 -1.66
N GLY A 43 18.56 1.05 -2.05
CA GLY A 43 19.98 1.26 -1.75
C GLY A 43 20.97 0.21 -2.30
N GLY A 44 20.60 -0.57 -3.33
CA GLY A 44 21.47 -1.58 -3.94
C GLY A 44 21.32 -3.01 -3.39
N GLY A 45 20.41 -3.25 -2.44
CA GLY A 45 20.05 -4.58 -1.95
C GLY A 45 18.68 -5.06 -2.44
N LYS A 46 18.57 -6.35 -2.78
CA LYS A 46 17.29 -7.00 -3.08
C LYS A 46 16.53 -7.25 -1.76
N ILE A 47 15.50 -6.47 -1.48
CA ILE A 47 14.57 -6.75 -0.39
C ILE A 47 13.50 -7.71 -0.93
N LYS A 48 13.35 -8.86 -0.28
CA LYS A 48 12.26 -9.78 -0.60
C LYS A 48 10.97 -9.27 0.03
N MET A 49 9.98 -8.99 -0.80
CA MET A 49 8.66 -8.58 -0.33
C MET A 49 7.78 -9.81 -0.12
N ALA A 50 6.81 -9.70 0.78
CA ALA A 50 5.79 -10.73 0.96
C ALA A 50 4.47 -10.30 0.29
N GLY A 51 3.73 -11.27 -0.24
CA GLY A 51 2.43 -11.05 -0.86
C GLY A 51 1.54 -12.28 -0.71
N ILE A 52 0.23 -12.11 -0.92
CA ILE A 52 -0.70 -13.22 -0.91
C ILE A 52 -0.60 -13.96 -2.25
N PRO A 53 -0.37 -15.30 -2.26
CA PRO A 53 -0.38 -16.07 -3.49
C PRO A 53 -1.70 -15.93 -4.26
N LEU A 54 -1.63 -15.73 -5.60
CA LEU A 54 -2.81 -15.43 -6.43
C LEU A 54 -3.86 -16.55 -6.42
N ASP A 55 -3.41 -17.80 -6.35
CA ASP A 55 -4.25 -18.99 -6.22
C ASP A 55 -5.03 -19.05 -4.89
N ARG A 56 -4.67 -18.21 -3.91
CA ARG A 56 -5.35 -18.05 -2.62
C ARG A 56 -6.27 -16.82 -2.56
N ILE A 57 -6.56 -16.22 -3.71
CA ILE A 57 -7.48 -15.07 -3.84
C ILE A 57 -8.60 -15.47 -4.80
N PRO A 58 -9.64 -16.15 -4.29
CA PRO A 58 -10.77 -16.60 -5.12
C PRO A 58 -11.73 -15.45 -5.51
N GLU A 59 -11.62 -14.30 -4.84
CA GLU A 59 -12.50 -13.15 -5.12
C GLU A 59 -12.25 -12.54 -6.50
N PRO A 60 -13.30 -12.01 -7.15
CA PRO A 60 -13.15 -11.33 -8.42
C PRO A 60 -12.33 -10.04 -8.25
N TRP A 61 -11.39 -9.84 -9.17
CA TRP A 61 -10.59 -8.62 -9.25
C TRP A 61 -11.34 -7.53 -10.00
N LEU A 62 -11.49 -6.36 -9.38
CA LEU A 62 -12.13 -5.19 -9.96
C LEU A 62 -11.16 -4.01 -10.01
N SER A 63 -11.28 -3.19 -11.04
CA SER A 63 -10.62 -1.89 -11.16
C SER A 63 -11.57 -0.93 -11.89
N ALA A 64 -11.17 0.33 -12.03
CA ALA A 64 -11.96 1.37 -12.67
C ALA A 64 -11.05 2.35 -13.42
N GLU A 65 -11.64 3.10 -14.35
CA GLU A 65 -11.05 4.34 -14.85
C GLU A 65 -11.12 5.39 -13.74
N PHE A 66 -10.01 6.10 -13.51
CA PHE A 66 -9.90 7.12 -12.47
C PHE A 66 -9.47 8.46 -13.06
N HIS A 67 -10.07 9.54 -12.56
CA HIS A 67 -9.74 10.92 -12.92
C HIS A 67 -9.34 11.72 -11.68
N PRO A 68 -8.51 12.77 -11.82
CA PRO A 68 -8.22 13.68 -10.72
C PRO A 68 -9.50 14.20 -10.06
N GLY A 69 -9.61 14.03 -8.75
CA GLY A 69 -10.81 14.34 -7.95
C GLY A 69 -11.58 13.12 -7.48
N ASP A 70 -11.39 11.95 -8.12
CA ASP A 70 -11.95 10.69 -7.64
C ASP A 70 -11.28 10.25 -6.34
N VAL A 71 -12.01 9.46 -5.54
CA VAL A 71 -11.50 8.88 -4.30
C VAL A 71 -11.91 7.42 -4.21
N LEU A 72 -10.94 6.53 -4.01
CA LEU A 72 -11.20 5.12 -3.70
C LEU A 72 -10.99 4.88 -2.20
N LEU A 73 -12.06 4.41 -1.53
CA LEU A 73 -12.03 4.00 -0.14
C LEU A 73 -12.21 2.48 -0.02
N PHE A 74 -11.39 1.84 0.80
CA PHE A 74 -11.55 0.40 1.08
C PHE A 74 -11.18 0.05 2.52
N LYS A 75 -11.77 -1.04 3.02
CA LYS A 75 -11.63 -1.46 4.42
C LYS A 75 -10.23 -2.05 4.67
N PRO A 76 -9.79 -2.12 5.95
CA PRO A 76 -8.73 -3.06 6.32
C PRO A 76 -9.06 -4.47 5.83
N TYR A 77 -8.03 -5.30 5.62
CA TYR A 77 -8.15 -6.65 5.09
C TYR A 77 -8.65 -6.77 3.64
N THR A 78 -9.00 -5.67 2.96
CA THR A 78 -9.23 -5.73 1.52
C THR A 78 -7.92 -6.05 0.81
N VAL A 79 -7.87 -7.19 0.13
CA VAL A 79 -6.75 -7.58 -0.73
C VAL A 79 -6.76 -6.70 -1.97
N HIS A 80 -5.61 -6.11 -2.27
CA HIS A 80 -5.44 -5.17 -3.37
C HIS A 80 -4.04 -5.29 -3.99
N ALA A 81 -3.92 -4.90 -5.27
CA ALA A 81 -2.67 -4.96 -6.00
C ALA A 81 -2.52 -3.75 -6.92
N GLY A 82 -1.29 -3.27 -7.09
CA GLY A 82 -0.96 -2.28 -8.12
C GLY A 82 -0.95 -2.94 -9.50
N LEU A 83 -1.67 -2.37 -10.46
CA LEU A 83 -1.60 -2.80 -11.85
C LEU A 83 -0.35 -2.17 -12.52
N PRO A 84 0.36 -2.89 -13.40
CA PRO A 84 1.54 -2.35 -14.06
C PRO A 84 1.15 -1.20 -14.97
N ASN A 85 1.99 -0.16 -15.00
CA ASN A 85 1.90 0.87 -16.03
C ASN A 85 2.61 0.34 -17.30
N ARG A 86 1.85 0.21 -18.40
CA ARG A 86 2.32 -0.34 -19.68
C ARG A 86 2.65 0.74 -20.71
N THR A 87 2.52 2.00 -20.33
CA THR A 87 2.83 3.12 -21.23
C THR A 87 4.34 3.35 -21.29
N GLU A 88 4.82 3.78 -22.46
CA GLU A 88 6.26 4.04 -22.66
C GLU A 88 6.71 5.38 -22.06
N ASN A 89 5.80 6.36 -21.98
CA ASN A 89 6.15 7.76 -21.71
C ASN A 89 5.19 8.49 -20.76
N LYS A 90 4.38 7.77 -19.97
CA LYS A 90 3.49 8.39 -18.97
C LYS A 90 3.81 7.89 -17.57
N LEU A 91 3.81 8.81 -16.61
CA LEU A 91 3.85 8.47 -15.19
C LEU A 91 2.43 8.24 -14.68
N ARG A 92 2.25 7.23 -13.82
CA ARG A 92 1.03 7.10 -12.99
C ARG A 92 1.28 7.80 -11.66
N LEU A 93 0.60 8.91 -11.40
CA LEU A 93 0.72 9.61 -10.14
C LEU A 93 -0.53 9.38 -9.27
N SER A 94 -0.32 8.89 -8.06
CA SER A 94 -1.38 8.64 -7.08
C SER A 94 -0.85 8.78 -5.66
N LEU A 95 -1.75 8.98 -4.70
CA LEU A 95 -1.45 9.03 -3.28
C LEU A 95 -2.34 8.06 -2.50
N ASP A 96 -1.78 7.40 -1.49
CA ASP A 96 -2.55 6.65 -0.51
C ASP A 96 -2.29 7.11 0.92
N THR A 97 -3.35 7.14 1.73
CA THR A 97 -3.26 7.39 3.17
C THR A 97 -4.36 6.61 3.91
N ARG A 98 -4.32 6.62 5.24
CA ARG A 98 -5.27 5.90 6.08
C ARG A 98 -5.95 6.84 7.07
N PHE A 99 -7.24 6.61 7.27
CA PHE A 99 -8.03 7.30 8.27
C PHE A 99 -8.57 6.29 9.29
N GLN A 100 -8.64 6.72 10.54
CA GLN A 100 -9.30 6.00 11.63
C GLN A 100 -10.20 6.95 12.40
N ALA A 101 -11.17 6.42 13.15
CA ALA A 101 -12.00 7.24 14.01
C ALA A 101 -11.14 7.92 15.08
N VAL A 102 -11.48 9.16 15.41
CA VAL A 102 -10.75 9.96 16.42
C VAL A 102 -10.74 9.26 17.78
N SER A 103 -11.80 8.52 18.10
CA SER A 103 -11.93 7.75 19.34
C SER A 103 -11.11 6.46 19.36
N THR A 104 -10.51 6.04 18.24
CA THR A 104 -9.70 4.82 18.17
C THR A 104 -8.25 5.10 18.60
N PRO A 105 -7.63 4.24 19.42
CA PRO A 105 -6.21 4.35 19.74
C PRO A 105 -5.34 4.48 18.49
N ARG A 106 -4.37 5.40 18.51
CA ARG A 106 -3.42 5.59 17.42
C ARG A 106 -2.28 4.59 17.59
N GLY A 107 -2.21 3.63 16.67
CA GLY A 107 -1.07 2.73 16.57
C GLY A 107 0.19 3.45 16.07
N HIS A 108 1.33 2.75 16.09
CA HIS A 108 2.63 3.28 15.70
C HIS A 108 2.62 4.08 14.38
N TYR A 109 1.99 3.56 13.32
CA TYR A 109 1.94 4.26 12.03
C TYR A 109 1.07 5.53 12.05
N ALA A 110 0.07 5.61 12.92
CA ALA A 110 -0.83 6.76 13.04
C ALA A 110 -0.24 7.88 13.91
N THR A 111 0.72 7.60 14.80
CA THR A 111 1.38 8.62 15.61
C THR A 111 2.45 9.38 14.82
N HIS A 112 3.11 8.73 13.86
CA HIS A 112 4.21 9.30 13.06
C HIS A 112 3.78 9.95 11.74
N THR A 113 2.47 10.08 11.47
CA THR A 113 1.91 10.64 10.23
C THR A 113 1.08 11.92 10.45
N THR A 114 1.10 12.49 11.66
CA THR A 114 0.32 13.70 12.02
C THR A 114 1.18 14.95 12.12
N ARG A 115 0.56 16.13 11.95
CA ARG A 115 1.20 17.46 11.76
C ARG A 115 2.24 17.88 12.83
N GLU A 116 2.19 17.31 14.03
CA GLU A 116 3.16 17.56 15.12
C GLU A 116 4.43 16.71 14.99
N HIS A 117 4.39 15.64 14.20
CA HIS A 117 5.49 14.73 13.93
C HIS A 117 5.82 14.81 12.44
N LYS A 118 6.96 15.46 12.15
CA LYS A 118 7.48 15.73 10.81
C LYS A 118 7.26 14.54 9.84
N THR A 119 6.56 14.82 8.76
CA THR A 119 6.58 14.23 7.40
C THR A 119 6.70 12.69 7.27
N LEU A 120 5.90 12.10 6.37
CA LEU A 120 5.94 10.69 5.90
C LEU A 120 7.33 10.08 5.61
N ILE A 121 8.38 10.92 5.51
CA ILE A 121 9.78 10.54 5.29
C ILE A 121 10.35 9.69 6.44
N THR A 122 9.88 9.86 7.68
CA THR A 122 10.47 9.19 8.86
C THR A 122 9.97 7.77 9.11
N ALA A 123 8.76 7.41 8.68
CA ALA A 123 8.19 6.08 8.94
C ALA A 123 8.77 4.96 8.04
N GLN A 124 9.53 5.32 6.99
CA GLN A 124 10.14 4.37 6.05
C GLN A 124 11.64 4.12 6.34
N GLY A 125 12.23 4.79 7.33
CA GLY A 125 13.68 4.82 7.56
C GLY A 125 14.24 3.96 8.70
N ASP A 126 13.45 3.57 9.71
CA ASP A 126 14.02 3.04 10.97
C ASP A 126 13.80 1.53 11.17
N TRP A 127 14.22 0.71 10.21
CA TRP A 127 14.26 -0.76 10.35
C TRP A 127 15.64 -1.31 10.74
N THR A 128 16.52 -0.48 11.29
CA THR A 128 17.80 -0.92 11.87
C THR A 128 18.05 -0.20 13.18
N ASP A 129 17.81 -0.88 14.30
CA ASP A 129 18.81 -1.15 15.35
C ASP A 129 18.11 -1.53 16.67
N GLU A 130 17.60 -2.76 16.75
CA GLU A 130 17.33 -3.42 18.04
C GLU A 130 18.65 -3.95 18.65
N THR A 131 19.73 -3.18 18.71
CA THR A 131 20.93 -3.59 19.46
C THR A 131 21.75 -2.39 19.93
N ARG A 132 21.30 -1.70 20.99
CA ARG A 132 22.22 -1.09 21.98
C ARG A 132 21.50 -0.71 23.28
N VAL A 133 21.11 -1.75 24.01
CA VAL A 133 21.06 -1.67 25.48
C VAL A 133 22.37 -2.26 26.00
N LYS A 134 22.96 -1.55 26.97
CA LYS A 134 24.19 -1.75 27.75
C LYS A 134 25.34 -0.83 27.30
N ALA A 135 26.09 -0.22 28.20
CA ALA A 135 25.99 0.06 29.63
C ALA A 135 27.13 1.06 29.91
N ASP A 136 26.90 1.96 30.85
CA ASP A 136 27.88 2.77 31.60
C ASP A 136 28.70 3.83 30.83
#